data_AF-A0A150RXY8-F1
#
_entry.id   AF-A0A150RXY8-F1
#
_cell.length_a   1.000
_cell.length_b   1.000
_cell.length_c   1.000
_cell.angle_alpha   90.00
_cell.angle_beta   90.00
_cell.angle_gamma   90.00
#
_symmetry.space_group_name_H-M   'P 1'
#
loop_
_entity.id
_entity.type
_entity.pdbx_description
1 polymer ?
#
loop_
_entity_poly.entity_id
_entity_poly.type
_entity_poly.pdbx_seq_one_letter_code
_entity_poly.pdbx_strand_id
1 'polypeptide(L)'
;MLQRTSRYYNLERAEWTAPDGRTVLYVRRRFIPRAAPVALAEHVVAAGDRLDNITARHLGDPEQFWRVCDANGAVRPDELTERVGRAIVIPLPQGP
;
A
#
# COMPACT_ATOMS: atom_id res chain seq x y z
N MET A 1 9.87 -10.99 -11.98
CA MET A 1 8.83 -11.62 -11.13
C MET A 1 8.47 -10.65 -10.01
N LEU A 2 7.22 -10.56 -9.58
CA LEU A 2 6.84 -9.68 -8.46
C LEU A 2 7.37 -10.26 -7.14
N GLN A 3 7.88 -9.39 -6.27
CA GLN A 3 8.35 -9.77 -4.94
C GLN A 3 7.18 -10.18 -4.04
N ARG A 4 7.40 -11.11 -3.10
CA ARG A 4 6.37 -11.61 -2.17
C ARG A 4 5.70 -10.51 -1.33
N THR A 5 6.44 -9.46 -1.01
CA THR A 5 5.96 -8.30 -0.25
C THR A 5 5.24 -7.26 -1.11
N SER A 6 5.25 -7.42 -2.44
CA SER A 6 4.62 -6.49 -3.36
C SER A 6 3.11 -6.45 -3.19
N ARG A 7 2.54 -5.25 -3.25
CA ARG A 7 1.09 -4.98 -3.32
C ARG A 7 0.36 -5.82 -4.37
N TYR A 8 1.05 -6.20 -5.45
CA TYR A 8 0.50 -6.90 -6.61
C TYR A 8 0.86 -8.39 -6.65
N TYR A 9 1.56 -8.93 -5.65
CA TYR A 9 2.10 -10.29 -5.68
C TYR A 9 1.03 -11.37 -5.90
N ASN A 10 -0.08 -11.27 -5.17
CA ASN A 10 -1.18 -12.25 -5.21
C ASN A 10 -2.19 -12.02 -6.35
N LEU A 11 -1.89 -11.12 -7.30
CA LEU A 11 -2.81 -10.85 -8.41
C LEU A 11 -2.55 -11.78 -9.60
N GLU A 12 -3.64 -12.21 -10.21
CA GLU A 12 -3.61 -12.92 -11.49
C GLU A 12 -2.91 -12.06 -12.55
N ARG A 13 -2.00 -12.69 -13.30
CA ARG A 13 -1.42 -12.13 -14.50
C ARG A 13 -2.29 -12.49 -15.69
N ALA A 14 -2.55 -11.52 -16.55
CA ALA A 14 -3.31 -11.69 -17.77
C ALA A 14 -2.53 -11.13 -18.96
N GLU A 15 -2.91 -11.58 -20.14
CA GLU A 15 -2.35 -11.15 -21.41
C GLU A 15 -3.43 -10.47 -22.24
N TRP A 16 -3.06 -9.37 -22.89
CA TRP A 16 -3.91 -8.69 -23.85
C TRP A 16 -3.14 -8.52 -25.15
N THR A 17 -3.72 -9.02 -26.24
CA THR A 17 -3.17 -8.84 -27.59
C THR A 17 -3.72 -7.55 -28.19
N ALA A 18 -2.82 -6.60 -28.44
CA ALA A 18 -3.14 -5.34 -29.08
C ALA A 18 -3.51 -5.54 -30.57
N PRO A 19 -4.24 -4.59 -31.19
CA PRO A 19 -4.60 -4.68 -32.61
C PRO A 19 -3.41 -4.79 -33.58
N ASP A 20 -2.22 -4.35 -33.16
CA ASP A 20 -0.97 -4.45 -33.93
C ASP A 20 -0.22 -5.78 -33.71
N GLY A 21 -0.82 -6.74 -33.00
CA GLY A 21 -0.26 -8.05 -32.72
C GLY A 21 0.66 -8.12 -31.50
N ARG A 22 0.92 -7.00 -30.80
CA ARG A 22 1.75 -7.04 -29.58
C ARG A 22 0.99 -7.64 -28.40
N THR A 23 1.61 -8.59 -27.72
CA THR A 23 1.11 -9.13 -26.43
C THR A 23 1.59 -8.26 -25.27
N VAL A 24 0.65 -7.80 -24.44
CA VAL A 24 0.91 -7.03 -23.21
C VAL A 24 0.57 -7.90 -22.01
N LEU A 25 1.58 -8.21 -21.19
CA LEU A 25 1.41 -8.84 -19.88
C LEU A 25 1.07 -7.78 -18.83
N TYR A 26 0.01 -8.01 -18.06
CA TYR A 26 -0.43 -7.12 -17.00
C TYR A 26 -0.97 -7.90 -15.79
N VAL A 27 -1.10 -7.23 -14.65
CA VAL A 27 -1.83 -7.78 -13.49
C VAL A 27 -3.28 -7.31 -13.51
N ARG A 28 -4.21 -8.18 -13.12
CA ARG A 28 -5.63 -7.81 -12.97
C ARG A 28 -5.79 -6.68 -11.94
N ARG A 29 -6.93 -5.99 -12.01
CA ARG A 29 -7.28 -4.92 -11.05
C ARG A 29 -7.34 -5.48 -9.63
N ARG A 30 -6.68 -4.79 -8.70
CA ARG A 30 -6.79 -5.03 -7.26
C ARG A 30 -8.01 -4.34 -6.69
N PHE A 31 -8.72 -5.02 -5.80
CA PHE A 31 -9.76 -4.42 -4.95
C PHE A 31 -9.19 -4.19 -3.56
N ILE A 32 -9.47 -3.01 -2.98
CA ILE A 32 -9.08 -2.70 -1.61
C ILE A 32 -10.09 -3.37 -0.67
N PRO A 33 -9.64 -4.10 0.37
CA PRO A 33 -10.55 -4.71 1.35
C PRO A 33 -11.48 -3.65 1.96
N ARG A 34 -12.78 -3.96 2.04
CA ARG A 34 -13.80 -3.04 2.60
C ARG A 34 -13.81 -3.04 4.14
N ALA A 35 -13.35 -4.11 4.76
CA ALA A 35 -13.28 -4.21 6.21
C ALA A 35 -12.19 -3.31 6.77
N ALA A 36 -12.46 -2.65 7.90
CA ALA A 36 -11.44 -1.92 8.63
C ALA A 36 -10.32 -2.88 9.06
N PRO A 37 -9.05 -2.51 8.87
CA PRO A 37 -7.93 -3.34 9.29
C PRO A 37 -7.85 -3.41 10.82
N VAL A 38 -7.28 -4.48 11.34
CA VAL A 38 -6.83 -4.52 12.73
C VAL A 38 -5.65 -3.56 12.87
N ALA A 39 -5.76 -2.58 13.77
CA ALA A 39 -4.69 -1.64 14.04
C ALA A 39 -3.59 -2.30 14.89
N LEU A 40 -2.34 -2.20 14.43
CA LEU A 40 -1.16 -2.49 15.24
C LEU A 40 -0.83 -1.30 16.14
N ALA A 41 -0.96 -0.09 15.60
CA ALA A 41 -0.68 1.16 16.30
C ALA A 41 -1.42 2.33 15.63
N GLU A 42 -1.47 3.45 16.34
CA GLU A 42 -1.77 4.75 15.76
C GLU A 42 -0.51 5.61 15.78
N HIS A 43 -0.25 6.33 14.68
CA HIS A 43 0.86 7.27 14.57
C HIS A 43 0.31 8.68 14.39
N VAL A 44 0.76 9.63 15.20
CA VAL A 44 0.43 11.05 15.03
C VAL A 44 1.52 11.70 14.20
N VAL A 45 1.14 12.24 13.04
CA VAL A 45 2.06 12.87 12.09
C VAL A 45 2.77 14.06 12.74
N ALA A 46 4.09 14.06 12.70
CA ALA A 46 4.96 15.15 13.13
C ALA A 46 5.54 15.91 11.92
N ALA A 47 6.07 17.11 12.16
CA ALA A 47 6.77 17.86 11.12
C ALA A 47 7.99 17.08 10.63
N GLY A 48 8.14 16.96 9.30
CA GLY A 48 9.22 16.20 8.68
C GLY A 48 8.98 14.69 8.57
N ASP A 49 7.84 14.18 9.04
CA ASP A 49 7.46 12.80 8.81
C ASP A 49 7.35 12.49 7.31
N ARG A 50 7.88 11.34 6.93
CA ARG A 50 7.67 10.74 5.61
C ARG A 50 7.05 9.37 5.77
N LEU A 51 6.11 9.03 4.89
CA LEU A 51 5.35 7.79 5.01
C LEU A 51 6.24 6.54 4.93
N ASP A 52 7.27 6.54 4.10
CA ASP A 52 8.25 5.46 4.00
C ASP A 52 9.00 5.25 5.33
N ASN A 53 9.42 6.32 6.01
CA ASN A 53 10.07 6.24 7.32
C ASN A 53 9.12 5.74 8.42
N ILE A 54 7.88 6.23 8.44
CA ILE A 54 6.84 5.74 9.35
C ILE A 54 6.62 4.24 9.12
N THR A 55 6.51 3.83 7.86
CA THR A 55 6.28 2.44 7.49
C THR A 55 7.47 1.56 7.88
N ALA A 56 8.70 1.98 7.61
CA ALA A 56 9.90 1.26 8.04
C ALA A 56 9.97 1.11 9.57
N ARG A 57 9.62 2.16 10.31
CA ARG A 57 9.62 2.15 11.77
C ARG A 57 8.63 1.15 12.36
N HIS A 58 7.42 1.07 11.80
CA HIS A 58 6.36 0.25 12.40
C HIS A 58 6.20 -1.13 11.77
N LEU A 59 6.46 -1.27 10.46
CA LEU A 59 6.28 -2.50 9.70
C LEU A 59 7.61 -3.16 9.29
N GLY A 60 8.75 -2.51 9.57
CA GLY A 60 10.09 -3.02 9.25
C GLY A 60 10.50 -2.88 7.78
N ASP A 61 9.60 -2.39 6.92
CA ASP A 61 9.83 -2.30 5.47
C ASP A 61 9.16 -1.05 4.88
N PRO A 62 9.93 -0.07 4.37
CA PRO A 62 9.38 1.15 3.78
C PRO A 62 8.53 0.89 2.53
N GLU A 63 8.77 -0.20 1.80
CA GLU A 63 8.01 -0.54 0.58
C GLU A 63 6.59 -1.02 0.89
N GLN A 64 6.28 -1.29 2.17
CA GLN A 64 4.94 -1.68 2.62
C GLN A 64 4.00 -0.51 2.92
N PHE A 65 4.36 0.72 2.53
CA PHE A 65 3.56 1.92 2.79
C PHE A 65 2.14 1.81 2.22
N TRP A 66 1.94 1.02 1.16
CA TRP A 66 0.63 0.78 0.55
C TRP A 66 -0.37 0.13 1.53
N ARG A 67 0.11 -0.62 2.52
CA ARG A 67 -0.75 -1.18 3.59
C ARG A 67 -1.32 -0.05 4.45
N VAL A 68 -0.48 0.92 4.80
CA VAL A 68 -0.88 2.12 5.55
C VAL A 68 -1.85 2.95 4.72
N CYS A 69 -1.63 3.09 3.41
CA CYS A 69 -2.57 3.76 2.52
C CYS A 69 -3.94 3.07 2.50
N ASP A 70 -3.97 1.75 2.25
CA ASP A 70 -5.23 0.99 2.22
C ASP A 70 -5.98 1.09 3.56
N ALA A 71 -5.25 1.04 4.69
CA ALA A 71 -5.82 1.13 6.04
C ALA A 71 -6.48 2.48 6.33
N ASN A 72 -5.99 3.55 5.74
CA ASN A 72 -6.47 4.92 5.96
C ASN A 72 -7.33 5.43 4.80
N GLY A 73 -7.65 4.57 3.81
CA GLY A 73 -8.41 4.94 2.62
C GLY A 73 -7.69 5.92 1.69
N ALA A 74 -6.36 6.02 1.81
CA ALA A 74 -5.58 6.98 1.05
C ALA A 74 -5.28 6.49 -0.36
N VAL A 75 -5.67 7.31 -1.34
CA VAL A 75 -5.33 7.09 -2.75
C VAL A 75 -3.95 7.64 -3.04
N ARG A 76 -3.62 8.79 -2.43
CA ARG A 76 -2.33 9.47 -2.57
C ARG A 76 -1.52 9.29 -1.29
N PRO A 77 -0.34 8.64 -1.32
CA PRO A 77 0.41 8.36 -0.10
C PRO A 77 0.78 9.61 0.73
N ASP A 78 1.09 10.70 0.04
CA ASP A 78 1.45 12.00 0.56
C ASP A 78 0.34 12.65 1.41
N GLU A 79 -0.93 12.35 1.13
CA GLU A 79 -2.07 12.87 1.91
C GLU A 79 -1.97 12.48 3.40
N LEU A 80 -1.35 11.34 3.70
CA LEU A 80 -1.22 10.81 5.05
C LEU A 80 -0.30 11.65 5.92
N THR A 81 0.66 12.36 5.32
CA THR A 81 1.66 13.16 6.04
C THR A 81 1.55 14.66 5.76
N GLU A 82 0.63 15.09 4.88
CA GLU A 82 0.41 16.51 4.53
C GLU A 82 0.02 17.38 5.75
N ARG A 83 -0.67 16.81 6.74
CA ARG A 83 -1.13 17.54 7.93
C ARG A 83 -0.50 17.01 9.21
N VAL A 84 0.38 17.83 9.81
CA VAL A 84 0.90 17.61 11.17
C VAL A 84 -0.26 17.51 12.17
N GLY A 85 -0.19 16.55 13.08
CA GLY A 85 -1.23 16.23 14.06
C GLY A 85 -2.32 15.28 13.54
N ARG A 86 -2.30 14.87 12.26
CA ARG A 86 -3.19 13.81 11.77
C ARG A 86 -2.82 12.49 12.44
N ALA A 87 -3.81 11.78 12.98
CA ALA A 87 -3.65 10.38 13.36
C ALA A 87 -3.79 9.49 12.12
N ILE A 88 -2.85 8.58 11.92
CA ILE A 88 -2.89 7.54 10.88
C ILE A 88 -2.87 6.17 11.54
N VAL A 89 -3.69 5.26 11.02
CA VAL A 89 -3.74 3.87 11.47
C VAL A 89 -2.58 3.12 10.84
N ILE A 90 -1.77 2.47 11.67
CA ILE A 90 -0.79 1.49 11.22
C ILE A 90 -1.43 0.11 11.31
N PRO A 91 -1.68 -0.58 10.18
CA PRO A 91 -2.34 -1.87 10.21
C PRO A 91 -1.39 -2.97 10.70
N LEU A 92 -1.96 -3.97 11.39
CA LEU A 92 -1.26 -5.23 11.62
C LEU A 92 -0.90 -5.86 10.27
N PRO A 93 0.38 -6.25 10.05
CA PRO A 93 0.77 -6.94 8.83
C PRO A 93 -0.01 -8.25 8.71
N GLN A 94 -0.97 -8.29 7.79
CA GLN A 94 -1.56 -9.55 7.35
C GLN A 94 -0.47 -10.28 6.54
N GLY A 95 -0.20 -11.54 6.88
CA GLY A 95 0.73 -12.40 6.15
C GLY A 95 0.41 -12.46 4.64
N PRO A 96 1.36 -12.91 3.81
CA PRO A 96 1.13 -13.07 2.38
C PRO A 96 0.00 -14.07 2.06
#